data_AF-A0A6P0TQB3-F1
#
_entry.id   AF-A0A6P0TQB3-F1
#
_cell.length_a   1.000
_cell.length_b   1.000
_cell.length_c   1.000
_cell.angle_alpha   90.00
_cell.angle_beta   90.00
_cell.angle_gamma   90.00
#
_symmetry.space_group_name_H-M   'P 1'
#
loop_
_entity.id
_entity.type
_entity.pdbx_description
1 polymer ?
#
loop_
_entity_poly.entity_id
_entity_poly.type
_entity_poly.pdbx_seq_one_letter_code
_entity_poly.pdbx_strand_id
1 'polypeptide(L)'
;IRSIPGIRLGTSAATVRNLVGPATQTAAGTGSTRIDTHDLNQRVRLTYVYDPSNRVQQSEVRVTRAVDPLMIRVALNGMVNGQLTRDLEQGLTQVRQGQVSQYDFQGDGLQGRVQWEGDRLHIQVWATP
;
A
#
# COMPACT_ATOMS: atom_id res chain seq x y z
N ILE A 1 -12.07 -11.69 -3.61
CA ILE A 1 -10.87 -11.53 -2.75
C ILE A 1 -11.33 -11.53 -1.29
N ARG A 2 -10.63 -12.25 -0.40
CA ARG A 2 -11.02 -12.40 1.03
C ARG A 2 -10.34 -11.38 1.95
N SER A 3 -9.15 -10.91 1.59
CA SER A 3 -8.40 -9.85 2.29
C SER A 3 -7.43 -9.18 1.31
N ILE A 4 -7.00 -7.96 1.62
CA ILE A 4 -5.93 -7.27 0.89
C ILE A 4 -4.66 -7.36 1.75
N PRO A 5 -3.56 -7.96 1.26
CA PRO A 5 -2.31 -8.03 1.99
C PRO A 5 -1.75 -6.62 2.29
N GLY A 6 -1.70 -6.26 3.58
CA GLY A 6 -1.03 -5.07 4.06
C GLY A 6 0.45 -5.36 4.32
N ILE A 7 1.29 -5.25 3.29
CA ILE A 7 2.71 -5.57 3.41
C ILE A 7 3.46 -4.40 4.04
N ARG A 8 4.12 -4.64 5.17
CA ARG A 8 4.99 -3.66 5.82
C ARG A 8 6.32 -3.49 5.09
N LEU A 9 6.93 -2.33 5.31
CA LEU A 9 8.31 -2.08 4.88
C LEU A 9 9.29 -3.07 5.52
N GLY A 10 10.39 -3.33 4.83
CA GLY A 10 11.44 -4.30 5.22
C GLY A 10 11.10 -5.77 4.92
N THR A 11 9.85 -6.08 4.53
CA THR A 11 9.45 -7.44 4.12
C THR A 11 10.28 -7.89 2.92
N SER A 12 10.76 -9.14 2.91
CA SER A 12 11.52 -9.66 1.78
C SER A 12 10.63 -9.97 0.59
N ALA A 13 11.15 -9.81 -0.63
CA ALA A 13 10.44 -10.18 -1.86
C ALA A 13 9.95 -11.64 -1.86
N ALA A 14 10.72 -12.55 -1.27
CA ALA A 14 10.32 -13.95 -1.12
C ALA A 14 9.07 -14.09 -0.23
N THR A 15 9.03 -13.39 0.91
CA THR A 15 7.86 -13.38 1.78
C THR A 15 6.65 -12.75 1.09
N VAL A 16 6.83 -11.64 0.36
CA VAL A 16 5.75 -11.03 -0.43
C VAL A 16 5.19 -12.02 -1.45
N ARG A 17 6.06 -12.69 -2.21
CA ARG A 17 5.66 -13.70 -3.19
C ARG A 17 4.87 -14.85 -2.56
N ASN A 18 5.24 -15.29 -1.36
CA ASN A 18 4.52 -16.34 -0.65
C ASN A 18 3.13 -15.89 -0.17
N LEU A 19 2.97 -14.63 0.21
CA LEU A 19 1.71 -14.07 0.71
C LEU A 19 0.76 -13.64 -0.40
N VAL A 20 1.31 -13.08 -1.48
CA VAL A 20 0.55 -12.37 -2.54
C VAL A 20 0.53 -13.14 -3.85
N GLY A 21 1.44 -14.11 -4.02
CA GLY A 21 1.66 -14.81 -5.28
C GLY A 21 2.74 -14.16 -6.16
N PRO A 22 2.99 -14.70 -7.36
CA PRO A 22 3.95 -14.13 -8.30
C PRO A 22 3.54 -12.72 -8.75
N ALA A 23 4.52 -11.91 -9.14
CA ALA A 23 4.27 -10.61 -9.76
C ALA A 23 3.58 -10.80 -11.11
N THR A 24 2.59 -9.95 -11.40
CA THR A 24 2.00 -9.83 -12.73
C THR A 24 2.97 -9.10 -13.67
N GLN A 25 3.69 -8.11 -13.14
CA GLN A 25 4.68 -7.34 -13.88
C GLN A 25 5.84 -6.99 -12.97
N THR A 26 7.04 -6.96 -13.55
CA THR A 26 8.27 -6.51 -12.89
C THR A 26 8.93 -5.46 -13.76
N ALA A 27 9.37 -4.36 -13.14
CA ALA A 27 10.04 -3.25 -13.79
C ALA A 27 11.26 -2.79 -12.97
N ALA A 28 12.20 -2.12 -13.64
CA ALA A 28 13.25 -1.37 -12.96
C ALA A 28 12.67 -0.08 -12.38
N GLY A 29 13.04 0.25 -11.15
CA GLY A 29 12.75 1.55 -10.53
C GLY A 29 13.92 2.52 -10.69
N THR A 30 13.90 3.60 -9.91
CA THR A 30 15.02 4.54 -9.85
C THR A 30 16.25 3.90 -9.19
N GLY A 31 17.43 4.12 -9.74
CA GLY A 31 18.67 3.52 -9.22
C GLY A 31 18.67 1.99 -9.38
N SER A 32 19.07 1.29 -8.33
CA SER A 32 19.14 -0.19 -8.31
C SER A 32 17.88 -0.84 -7.72
N THR A 33 16.74 -0.16 -7.76
CA THR A 33 15.49 -0.64 -7.17
C THR A 33 14.70 -1.47 -8.18
N ARG A 34 13.88 -2.40 -7.66
CA ARG A 34 12.94 -3.20 -8.47
C ARG A 34 11.52 -2.87 -8.10
N ILE A 35 10.61 -2.83 -9.06
CA ILE A 35 9.19 -2.64 -8.85
C ILE A 35 8.47 -3.92 -9.27
N ASP A 36 7.74 -4.54 -8.34
CA ASP A 36 6.81 -5.63 -8.67
C ASP A 36 5.36 -5.14 -8.52
N THR A 37 4.53 -5.48 -9.50
CA THR A 37 3.09 -5.20 -9.50
C THR A 37 2.31 -6.51 -9.49
N HIS A 38 1.31 -6.60 -8.62
CA HIS A 38 0.42 -7.75 -8.46
C HIS A 38 -1.04 -7.31 -8.67
N ASP A 39 -1.63 -7.75 -9.78
CA ASP A 39 -3.05 -7.56 -10.06
C ASP A 39 -3.85 -8.73 -9.47
N LEU A 40 -4.37 -8.56 -8.25
CA LEU A 40 -5.13 -9.61 -7.56
C LEU A 40 -6.49 -9.87 -8.21
N ASN A 41 -7.06 -8.82 -8.81
CA ASN A 41 -8.23 -8.84 -9.68
C ASN A 41 -8.44 -7.42 -10.24
N GLN A 42 -9.52 -7.21 -11.00
CA GLN A 42 -9.86 -5.89 -11.56
C GLN A 42 -10.03 -4.78 -10.52
N ARG A 43 -10.30 -5.11 -9.24
CA ARG A 43 -10.57 -4.15 -8.17
C ARG A 43 -9.37 -3.81 -7.29
N VAL A 44 -8.30 -4.62 -7.32
CA VAL A 44 -7.17 -4.49 -6.39
C VAL A 44 -5.85 -4.70 -7.11
N ARG A 45 -4.99 -3.68 -7.07
CA ARG A 45 -3.60 -3.71 -7.52
C ARG A 45 -2.68 -3.40 -6.35
N LEU A 46 -1.61 -4.16 -6.23
CA LEU A 46 -0.56 -3.96 -5.26
C LEU A 46 0.74 -3.66 -6.00
N THR A 47 1.51 -2.70 -5.50
CA THR A 47 2.82 -2.36 -6.06
C THR A 47 3.84 -2.27 -4.92
N TYR A 48 4.98 -2.91 -5.12
CA TYR A 48 6.06 -2.92 -4.15
C TYR A 48 7.34 -2.47 -4.82
N VAL A 49 8.01 -1.49 -4.22
CA VAL A 49 9.37 -1.12 -4.60
C VAL A 49 10.32 -1.80 -3.63
N TYR A 50 11.32 -2.48 -4.18
CA TYR A 50 12.36 -3.19 -3.43
C TYR A 50 13.69 -2.48 -3.55
N ASP A 51 14.40 -2.42 -2.43
CA ASP A 51 15.81 -2.03 -2.39
C ASP A 51 16.73 -3.10 -3.04
N PRO A 52 18.03 -2.82 -3.22
CA PRO A 52 18.98 -3.80 -3.75
C PRO A 52 19.13 -5.07 -2.89
N SER A 53 18.74 -5.01 -1.62
CA SER A 53 18.71 -6.16 -0.70
C SER A 53 17.41 -6.97 -0.80
N ASN A 54 16.57 -6.69 -1.80
CA ASN A 54 15.27 -7.33 -2.04
C ASN A 54 14.28 -7.16 -0.87
N ARG A 55 14.30 -6.02 -0.19
CA ARG A 55 13.34 -5.67 0.86
C ARG A 55 12.44 -4.52 0.44
N VAL A 56 11.17 -4.58 0.82
CA VAL A 56 10.17 -3.56 0.50
C VAL A 56 10.57 -2.23 1.13
N GLN A 57 10.82 -1.21 0.31
CA GLN A 57 11.07 0.18 0.73
C GLN A 57 9.85 1.09 0.53
N GLN A 58 8.93 0.67 -0.35
CA GLN A 58 7.64 1.32 -0.58
C GLN A 58 6.58 0.27 -0.89
N SER A 59 5.42 0.41 -0.25
CA SER A 59 4.25 -0.44 -0.42
C SER A 59 3.05 0.40 -0.87
N GLU A 60 2.37 -0.05 -1.91
CA GLU A 60 1.20 0.63 -2.47
C GLU A 60 0.00 -0.30 -2.62
N VAL A 61 -1.18 0.25 -2.38
CA VAL A 61 -2.47 -0.39 -2.59
C VAL A 61 -3.35 0.53 -3.41
N ARG A 62 -3.79 0.07 -4.59
CA ARG A 62 -4.78 0.75 -5.43
C ARG A 62 -6.06 -0.06 -5.51
N VAL A 63 -7.17 0.52 -5.06
CA VAL A 63 -8.47 -0.17 -4.98
C VAL A 63 -9.61 0.63 -5.60
N THR A 64 -10.56 -0.04 -6.25
CA THR A 64 -11.78 0.61 -6.75
C THR A 64 -12.77 0.89 -5.61
N ARG A 65 -13.77 1.74 -5.87
CA ARG A 65 -14.86 2.07 -4.93
C ARG A 65 -15.66 0.87 -4.41
N ALA A 66 -15.65 -0.24 -5.14
CA ALA A 66 -16.41 -1.45 -4.80
C ALA A 66 -15.74 -2.32 -3.72
N VAL A 67 -14.53 -1.98 -3.27
CA VAL A 67 -13.82 -2.72 -2.23
C VAL A 67 -14.36 -2.32 -0.85
N ASP A 68 -14.60 -3.33 0.00
CA ASP A 68 -15.11 -3.15 1.36
C ASP A 68 -14.19 -2.21 2.18
N PRO A 69 -14.74 -1.15 2.80
CA PRO A 69 -14.01 -0.28 3.73
C PRO A 69 -13.12 -1.02 4.74
N LEU A 70 -13.63 -2.13 5.30
CA LEU A 70 -12.93 -2.89 6.34
C LEU A 70 -11.67 -3.57 5.77
N MET A 71 -11.74 -4.08 4.54
CA MET A 71 -10.57 -4.68 3.87
C MET A 71 -9.47 -3.64 3.64
N ILE A 72 -9.86 -2.43 3.24
CA ILE A 72 -8.94 -1.31 3.03
C ILE A 72 -8.28 -0.91 4.36
N ARG A 73 -9.06 -0.79 5.43
CA ARG A 73 -8.55 -0.47 6.78
C ARG A 73 -7.57 -1.52 7.27
N VAL A 74 -7.90 -2.80 7.13
CA VAL A 74 -7.01 -3.92 7.54
C VAL A 74 -5.71 -3.90 6.74
N ALA A 75 -5.77 -3.63 5.44
CA ALA A 75 -4.57 -3.49 4.61
C ALA A 75 -3.68 -2.33 5.06
N LEU A 76 -4.28 -1.14 5.28
CA LEU A 76 -3.53 0.01 5.80
C LEU A 76 -2.87 -0.32 7.14
N ASN A 77 -3.60 -0.94 8.07
CA ASN A 77 -3.04 -1.37 9.35
C ASN A 77 -1.83 -2.29 9.17
N GLY A 78 -1.88 -3.25 8.23
CA GLY A 78 -0.73 -4.10 7.92
C GLY A 78 0.46 -3.32 7.34
N MET A 79 0.21 -2.38 6.42
CA MET A 79 1.25 -1.55 5.80
C MET A 79 2.00 -0.71 6.84
N VAL A 80 1.30 -0.18 7.84
CA VAL A 80 1.87 0.56 8.97
C VAL A 80 2.25 -0.34 10.15
N ASN A 81 2.47 -1.63 9.91
CA ASN A 81 2.95 -2.59 10.92
C ASN A 81 2.10 -2.64 12.22
N GLY A 82 0.78 -2.56 12.09
CA GLY A 82 -0.15 -2.59 13.22
C GLY A 82 -0.29 -1.27 13.98
N GLN A 83 0.35 -0.19 13.51
CA GLN A 83 0.38 1.12 14.16
C GLN A 83 -0.66 2.07 13.57
N LEU A 84 -1.84 1.55 13.18
CA LEU A 84 -2.93 2.39 12.70
C LEU A 84 -3.45 3.29 13.83
N THR A 85 -3.12 4.58 13.76
CA THR A 85 -3.59 5.58 14.72
C THR A 85 -5.03 6.02 14.40
N ARG A 86 -5.69 6.65 15.39
CA ARG A 86 -7.03 7.24 15.18
C ARG A 86 -7.01 8.32 14.10
N ASP A 87 -5.98 9.16 14.09
CA ASP A 87 -5.84 10.25 13.12
C ASP A 87 -5.70 9.69 11.70
N LEU A 88 -4.92 8.62 11.52
CA LEU A 88 -4.78 7.95 10.23
C LEU A 88 -6.07 7.26 9.79
N GLU A 89 -6.80 6.59 10.70
CA GLU A 89 -8.11 6.00 10.39
C GLU A 89 -9.14 7.09 10.00
N GLN A 90 -9.11 8.23 10.69
CA GLN A 90 -9.95 9.38 10.36
C GLN A 90 -9.57 9.97 9.00
N GLY A 91 -8.28 10.16 8.72
CA GLY A 91 -7.79 10.65 7.43
C GLY A 91 -8.19 9.75 6.26
N LEU A 92 -8.06 8.42 6.42
CA LEU A 92 -8.57 7.44 5.45
C LEU A 92 -10.08 7.61 5.23
N THR A 93 -10.84 7.81 6.29
CA THR A 93 -12.30 7.99 6.22
C THR A 93 -12.66 9.28 5.49
N GLN A 94 -12.01 10.39 5.80
CA GLN A 94 -12.22 11.69 5.17
C GLN A 94 -11.96 11.64 3.66
N VAL A 95 -10.85 11.01 3.23
CA VAL A 95 -10.55 10.82 1.80
C VAL A 95 -11.60 9.95 1.13
N ARG A 96 -11.99 8.82 1.75
CA ARG A 96 -12.97 7.90 1.18
C ARG A 96 -14.36 8.53 1.02
N GLN A 97 -14.75 9.41 1.94
CA GLN A 97 -16.00 10.16 1.89
C GLN A 97 -15.94 11.40 0.99
N GLY A 98 -14.77 11.73 0.44
CA GLY A 98 -14.57 12.92 -0.39
C GLY A 98 -14.58 14.23 0.39
N GLN A 99 -14.38 14.18 1.71
CA GLN A 99 -14.27 15.38 2.56
C GLN A 99 -12.95 16.11 2.34
N VAL A 100 -11.90 15.36 2.01
CA VAL A 100 -10.59 15.88 1.58
C VAL A 100 -10.12 15.12 0.34
N SER A 101 -9.32 15.75 -0.51
CA SER A 101 -8.78 15.11 -1.73
C SER A 101 -7.65 14.12 -1.42
N GLN A 102 -6.85 14.43 -0.41
CA GLN A 102 -5.72 13.61 0.05
C GLN A 102 -5.52 13.76 1.56
N TYR A 103 -4.85 12.79 2.15
CA TYR A 103 -4.39 12.82 3.53
C TYR A 103 -2.96 12.27 3.59
N ASP A 104 -2.03 13.08 4.08
CA ASP A 104 -0.63 12.73 4.30
C ASP A 104 -0.39 12.42 5.78
N PHE A 105 0.44 11.41 6.06
CA PHE A 105 0.76 11.00 7.42
C PHE A 105 2.24 10.62 7.56
N GLN A 106 2.73 10.70 8.79
CA GLN A 106 4.09 10.33 9.17
C GLN A 106 4.08 9.79 10.60
N GLY A 107 4.93 8.81 10.88
CA GLY A 107 5.11 8.23 12.22
C GLY A 107 6.05 7.03 12.16
N ASP A 108 6.73 6.70 13.26
CA ASP A 108 7.53 5.47 13.41
C ASP A 108 8.52 5.15 12.26
N GLY A 109 9.14 6.19 11.70
CA GLY A 109 10.11 6.06 10.60
C GLY A 109 9.51 5.77 9.23
N LEU A 110 8.19 5.92 9.07
CA LEU A 110 7.48 5.86 7.80
C LEU A 110 6.67 7.14 7.54
N GLN A 111 6.35 7.32 6.28
CA GLN A 111 5.45 8.34 5.78
C GLN A 111 4.52 7.72 4.74
N GLY A 112 3.38 8.34 4.51
CA GLY A 112 2.39 7.81 3.61
C GLY A 112 1.38 8.83 3.14
N ARG A 113 0.62 8.42 2.12
CA ARG A 113 -0.43 9.21 1.48
C ARG A 113 -1.63 8.34 1.17
N VAL A 114 -2.82 8.89 1.40
CA VAL A 114 -4.10 8.35 0.96
C VAL A 114 -4.75 9.37 0.06
N GLN A 115 -5.12 9.00 -1.17
CA GLN A 115 -5.78 9.90 -2.10
C GLN A 115 -6.65 9.16 -3.11
N TRP A 116 -7.60 9.85 -3.73
CA TRP A 116 -8.26 9.33 -4.93
C TRP A 116 -7.47 9.71 -6.18
N GLU A 117 -7.15 8.72 -7.02
CA GLU A 117 -6.62 8.89 -8.37
C GLU A 117 -7.68 8.38 -9.34
N GLY A 118 -8.51 9.28 -9.87
CA GLY A 118 -9.65 8.93 -10.70
C GLY A 118 -10.68 8.10 -9.94
N ASP A 119 -10.89 6.84 -10.36
CA ASP A 119 -11.84 5.90 -9.77
C ASP A 119 -11.22 4.97 -8.71
N ARG A 120 -9.93 5.15 -8.39
CA ARG A 120 -9.19 4.31 -7.45
C ARG A 120 -8.69 5.09 -6.24
N LEU A 121 -8.90 4.52 -5.07
CA LEU A 121 -8.23 4.95 -3.85
C LEU A 121 -6.81 4.41 -3.91
N HIS A 122 -5.84 5.30 -3.78
CA HIS A 122 -4.43 4.99 -3.75
C HIS A 122 -3.88 5.25 -2.35
N ILE A 123 -3.28 4.22 -1.76
CA ILE A 123 -2.60 4.27 -0.47
C ILE A 123 -1.14 3.93 -0.73
N GLN A 124 -0.23 4.81 -0.33
CA GLN A 124 1.22 4.64 -0.44
C GLN A 124 1.85 4.78 0.93
N VAL A 125 2.80 3.90 1.25
CA VAL A 125 3.63 3.97 2.46
C VAL A 125 5.08 3.74 2.07
N TRP A 126 5.98 4.59 2.52
CA TRP A 126 7.41 4.52 2.24
C TRP A 126 8.22 4.97 3.45
N ALA A 127 9.50 4.59 3.48
CA ALA A 127 10.40 4.97 4.57
C ALA A 127 10.62 6.49 4.58
N THR A 128 10.76 7.07 5.77
CA THR A 128 11.36 8.41 5.87
C THR A 128 12.86 8.33 5.56
N PRO A 129 13.46 9.34 4.90
CA PRO A 129 14.90 9.43 4.70
C PRO A 129 15.70 9.33 5.99
#